data_AF-A0A6N2LB55-F1
#
_entry.id   AF-A0A6N2LB55-F1
#
_cell.length_a   1.000
_cell.length_b   1.000
_cell.length_c   1.000
_cell.angle_alpha   90.00
_cell.angle_beta   90.00
_cell.angle_gamma   90.00
#
_symmetry.space_group_name_H-M   'P 1'
#
loop_
_entity.id
_entity.type
_entity.pdbx_description
1 polymer ?
#
loop_
_entity_poly.entity_id
_entity_poly.type
_entity_poly.pdbx_seq_one_letter_code
_entity_poly.pdbx_strand_id
1 'polypeptide(L)'
;MAYVHNRAEVIQNFAWKVGLELLELPEEIQEKLSPSEKNYFGKHSSALQSYMAEVGIDLNVDMVPPKDPYIKVRVLDDMGEGILLSDKTANLALHSMHFLKRTDAEQYIARGLMEELTG
;
A
#
# COMPACT_ATOMS: atom_id res chain seq x y z
N MET A 1 -15.57 4.97 26.22
CA MET A 1 -14.32 4.73 25.47
C MET A 1 -14.56 4.62 23.95
N ALA A 2 -15.41 5.48 23.38
CA ALA A 2 -15.75 5.40 21.96
C ALA A 2 -14.65 5.97 21.05
N TYR A 3 -14.01 7.06 21.48
CA TYR A 3 -12.95 7.71 20.71
C TYR A 3 -11.75 6.80 20.45
N VAL A 4 -11.22 6.17 21.50
CA VAL A 4 -10.03 5.29 21.40
C VAL A 4 -10.31 4.07 20.52
N HIS A 5 -11.52 3.50 20.61
CA HIS A 5 -11.95 2.39 19.77
C HIS A 5 -12.02 2.80 18.30
N ASN A 6 -12.75 3.87 17.99
CA ASN A 6 -12.85 4.39 16.63
C ASN A 6 -11.46 4.71 16.05
N ARG A 7 -10.58 5.28 16.86
CA ARG A 7 -9.21 5.57 16.44
C ARG A 7 -8.41 4.30 16.12
N ALA A 8 -8.57 3.23 16.91
CA ALA A 8 -7.96 1.93 16.62
C ALA A 8 -8.50 1.30 15.33
N GLU A 9 -9.81 1.39 15.05
CA GLU A 9 -10.41 0.91 13.80
C GLU A 9 -9.85 1.65 12.57
N VAL A 10 -9.68 2.98 12.67
CA VAL A 10 -9.05 3.77 11.61
C VAL A 10 -7.60 3.32 11.39
N ILE A 11 -6.86 3.04 12.46
CA ILE A 11 -5.47 2.58 12.37
C ILE A 11 -5.36 1.20 11.72
N GLN A 12 -6.25 0.28 12.08
CA GLN A 12 -6.30 -1.04 11.44
C GLN A 12 -6.61 -0.93 9.94
N ASN A 13 -7.50 -0.01 9.55
CA ASN A 13 -7.81 0.23 8.14
C ASN A 13 -6.62 0.70 7.32
N PHE A 14 -5.61 1.35 7.91
CA PHE A 14 -4.40 1.71 7.18
C PHE A 14 -3.59 0.49 6.73
N ALA A 15 -3.55 -0.57 7.57
CA ALA A 15 -2.86 -1.81 7.24
C ALA A 15 -3.37 -2.42 5.93
N TRP A 16 -4.69 -2.33 5.73
CA TRP A 16 -5.39 -2.86 4.57
C TRP A 16 -5.29 -1.96 3.33
N LYS A 17 -5.18 -0.64 3.51
CA LYS A 17 -5.24 0.33 2.40
C LYS A 17 -3.89 0.73 1.83
N VAL A 18 -2.86 0.81 2.67
CA VAL A 18 -1.55 1.36 2.29
C VAL A 18 -0.47 0.28 2.38
N GLY A 19 -0.54 -0.53 3.44
CA GLY A 19 0.36 -1.64 3.68
C GLY A 19 0.60 -1.89 5.16
N LEU A 20 1.31 -2.98 5.46
CA LEU A 20 1.53 -3.45 6.83
C LEU A 20 2.68 -2.73 7.54
N GLU A 21 3.53 -2.04 6.80
CA GLU A 21 4.69 -1.35 7.37
C GLU A 21 4.39 0.11 7.66
N LEU A 22 4.90 0.60 8.80
CA LEU A 22 4.71 1.99 9.21
C LEU A 22 5.38 2.97 8.23
N LEU A 23 6.49 2.56 7.59
CA LEU A 23 7.25 3.38 6.65
C LEU A 23 6.49 3.63 5.34
N GLU A 24 5.53 2.77 5.00
CA GLU A 24 4.72 2.89 3.78
C GLU A 24 3.60 3.93 3.95
N LEU A 25 3.32 4.35 5.18
CA LEU A 25 2.33 5.40 5.45
C LEU A 25 2.91 6.79 5.13
N PRO A 26 2.09 7.71 4.58
CA PRO A 26 2.47 9.11 4.42
C PRO A 26 2.93 9.74 5.74
N GLU A 27 3.95 10.60 5.68
CA GLU A 27 4.57 11.24 6.84
C GLU A 27 3.54 12.01 7.69
N GLU A 28 2.57 12.66 7.04
CA GLU A 28 1.52 13.44 7.71
C GLU A 28 0.60 12.58 8.58
N ILE A 29 0.47 11.29 8.27
CA ILE A 29 -0.28 10.32 9.07
C ILE A 29 0.60 9.81 10.20
N GLN A 30 1.86 9.53 9.92
CA GLN A 30 2.82 9.06 10.93
C GLN A 30 3.01 10.06 12.06
N GLU A 31 3.01 11.37 11.78
CA GLU A 31 3.11 12.43 12.79
C GLU A 31 1.89 12.51 13.70
N LYS A 32 0.70 12.18 13.19
CA LYS A 32 -0.56 12.22 13.95
C LYS A 32 -0.76 11.02 14.88
N LEU A 33 0.04 9.97 14.72
CA LEU A 33 -0.01 8.78 15.55
C LEU A 33 0.76 8.97 16.85
N SER A 34 0.11 8.70 17.97
CA SER A 34 0.77 8.67 19.27
C SER A 34 1.74 7.47 19.38
N PRO A 35 2.75 7.51 20.28
CA PRO A 35 3.71 6.41 20.42
C PRO A 35 3.06 5.06 20.73
N SER A 36 1.99 5.07 21.55
CA SER A 36 1.22 3.86 21.88
C SER A 36 0.52 3.27 20.67
N GLU A 37 0.06 4.11 19.74
CA GLU A 37 -0.60 3.68 18.51
C GLU A 37 0.38 3.14 17.49
N LYS A 38 1.56 3.74 17.37
CA LYS A 38 2.63 3.19 16.54
C LYS A 38 3.01 1.78 17.00
N ASN A 39 3.12 1.59 18.33
CA ASN A 39 3.35 0.27 18.91
C ASN A 39 2.19 -0.71 18.64
N TYR A 40 0.96 -0.23 18.77
CA TYR A 40 -0.24 -1.02 18.48
C TYR A 40 -0.29 -1.47 17.02
N PHE A 41 -0.06 -0.54 16.08
CA PHE A 41 -0.01 -0.80 14.65
C PHE A 41 1.05 -1.86 14.34
N GLY A 42 2.27 -1.70 14.84
CA GLY A 42 3.34 -2.68 14.62
C GLY A 42 3.00 -4.09 15.14
N LYS A 43 2.38 -4.19 16.33
CA LYS A 43 1.91 -5.47 16.87
C LYS A 43 0.80 -6.09 16.02
N HIS A 44 -0.16 -5.27 15.59
CA HIS A 44 -1.25 -5.70 14.72
C HIS A 44 -0.72 -6.20 13.38
N SER A 45 0.18 -5.45 12.73
CA SER A 45 0.83 -5.84 11.48
C SER A 45 1.60 -7.16 11.61
N SER A 46 2.38 -7.34 12.68
CA SER A 46 3.12 -8.58 12.91
C SER A 46 2.19 -9.79 13.15
N ALA A 47 1.09 -9.61 13.90
CA ALA A 47 0.10 -10.66 14.07
C ALA A 47 -0.57 -11.02 12.75
N LEU A 48 -0.88 -10.03 11.92
CA LEU A 48 -1.49 -10.24 10.62
C LEU A 48 -0.54 -10.94 9.62
N GLN A 49 0.74 -10.55 9.60
CA GLN A 49 1.78 -11.25 8.82
C GLN A 49 1.92 -12.71 9.25
N SER A 50 1.86 -12.98 10.55
CA SER A 50 1.93 -14.36 11.09
C SER A 50 0.74 -15.19 10.60
N TYR A 51 -0.46 -14.60 10.58
CA TYR A 51 -1.66 -15.24 10.06
C TYR A 51 -1.58 -15.49 8.55
N MET A 52 -1.13 -14.50 7.77
CA MET A 52 -0.91 -14.66 6.33
C MET A 52 0.10 -15.77 6.02
N ALA A 53 1.17 -15.87 6.82
CA ALA A 53 2.17 -16.92 6.69
C ALA A 53 1.61 -18.32 7.00
N GLU A 54 0.73 -18.43 8.00
CA GLU A 54 0.06 -19.70 8.34
C GLU A 54 -0.91 -20.14 7.24
N VAL A 55 -1.69 -19.20 6.70
CA VAL A 55 -2.66 -19.46 5.63
C VAL A 55 -1.97 -19.66 4.26
N GLY A 56 -0.77 -19.10 4.09
CA GLY A 56 -0.01 -19.15 2.84
C GLY A 56 -0.58 -18.24 1.74
N ILE A 57 -1.35 -17.22 2.12
CA ILE A 57 -2.01 -16.29 1.20
C ILE A 57 -1.77 -14.86 1.70
N ASP A 58 -1.38 -13.97 0.78
CA ASP A 58 -1.33 -12.54 1.07
C ASP A 58 -2.74 -11.96 0.97
N LEU A 59 -3.24 -11.39 2.07
CA LEU A 59 -4.59 -10.85 2.18
C LEU A 59 -4.66 -9.35 1.85
N ASN A 60 -3.51 -8.68 1.65
CA ASN A 60 -3.49 -7.25 1.35
C ASN A 60 -3.57 -6.95 -0.15
N VAL A 61 -3.54 -7.97 -0.99
CA VAL A 61 -3.60 -7.86 -2.45
C VAL A 61 -4.99 -8.20 -2.98
N ASP A 62 -5.26 -7.86 -4.24
CA ASP A 62 -6.46 -8.28 -4.98
C ASP A 62 -7.81 -7.86 -4.36
N MET A 63 -7.85 -6.71 -3.67
CA MET A 63 -9.09 -6.16 -3.07
C MET A 63 -10.18 -5.84 -4.11
N VAL A 64 -9.79 -5.61 -5.36
CA VAL A 64 -10.68 -5.31 -6.48
C VAL A 64 -10.51 -6.40 -7.52
N PRO A 65 -11.59 -7.05 -7.99
CA PRO A 65 -11.47 -8.09 -8.99
C PRO A 65 -10.77 -7.54 -10.25
N PRO A 66 -9.72 -8.23 -10.75
CA PRO A 66 -8.96 -7.74 -11.88
C PRO A 66 -9.85 -7.77 -13.14
N LYS A 67 -10.07 -6.59 -13.74
CA LYS A 67 -10.76 -6.47 -15.03
C LYS A 67 -9.84 -6.85 -16.18
N ASP A 68 -8.64 -6.26 -16.16
CA ASP A 68 -7.61 -6.44 -17.17
C ASP A 68 -6.26 -6.73 -16.50
N PRO A 69 -5.45 -7.66 -17.04
CA PRO A 69 -4.15 -8.03 -16.46
C PRO A 69 -3.11 -6.92 -16.58
N TYR A 70 -3.29 -5.99 -17.52
CA TYR A 70 -2.43 -4.83 -17.71
C TYR A 70 -3.25 -3.55 -17.65
N ILE A 71 -2.71 -2.55 -16.97
CA ILE A 71 -3.33 -1.24 -16.80
C ILE A 71 -2.40 -0.12 -17.22
N LYS A 72 -2.98 0.98 -17.68
CA LYS A 72 -2.24 2.20 -18.02
C LYS A 72 -2.19 3.10 -16.80
N VAL A 73 -0.98 3.40 -16.34
CA VAL A 73 -0.75 4.17 -15.12
C VAL A 73 0.05 5.43 -15.39
N ARG A 74 -0.29 6.50 -14.67
CA ARG A 74 0.49 7.74 -14.59
C ARG A 74 1.25 7.77 -13.27
N VAL A 75 2.52 8.15 -13.32
CA VAL A 75 3.33 8.38 -12.12
C VAL A 75 3.03 9.76 -11.56
N LEU A 76 2.66 9.85 -10.28
CA LEU A 76 2.31 11.11 -9.62
C LEU A 76 3.47 11.73 -8.85
N ASP A 77 4.34 10.89 -8.29
CA ASP A 77 5.50 11.33 -7.52
C ASP A 77 6.76 10.61 -7.99
N ASP A 78 7.93 11.23 -7.81
CA ASP A 78 9.21 10.69 -8.26
C ASP A 78 9.61 9.52 -7.36
N MET A 79 9.13 8.34 -7.72
CA MET A 79 9.57 7.09 -7.14
C MET A 79 10.99 6.86 -7.63
N GLY A 80 11.96 7.12 -6.75
CA GLY A 80 13.39 7.08 -7.08
C GLY A 80 13.88 5.81 -7.77
N GLU A 81 15.18 5.75 -8.07
CA GLU A 81 15.74 4.67 -8.89
C GLU A 81 15.53 3.27 -8.28
N GLY A 82 14.98 2.35 -9.08
CA GLY A 82 14.94 0.91 -8.75
C GLY A 82 13.60 0.36 -8.28
N ILE A 83 12.49 0.84 -8.82
CA ILE A 83 11.16 0.27 -8.58
C ILE A 83 11.16 -1.18 -9.03
N LEU A 84 10.86 -2.11 -8.12
CA LEU A 84 10.85 -3.54 -8.38
C LEU A 84 9.52 -3.92 -9.04
N LEU A 85 9.51 -4.10 -10.36
CA LEU A 85 8.42 -4.79 -11.03
C LEU A 85 8.76 -6.28 -11.10
N SER A 86 7.74 -7.13 -11.22
CA SER A 86 7.86 -8.59 -11.27
C SER A 86 9.00 -9.10 -12.16
N ASP A 87 9.26 -8.45 -13.30
CA ASP A 87 10.24 -8.91 -14.29
C ASP A 87 11.49 -8.03 -14.40
N LYS A 88 11.45 -6.76 -13.97
CA LYS A 88 12.52 -5.76 -14.19
C LYS A 88 12.47 -4.62 -13.17
N THR A 89 13.64 -4.07 -12.83
CA THR A 89 13.72 -2.75 -12.20
C THR A 89 13.54 -1.66 -13.25
N ALA A 90 12.56 -0.78 -13.07
CA ALA A 90 12.33 0.35 -13.96
C ALA A 90 12.56 1.67 -13.21
N ASN A 91 13.08 2.66 -13.92
CA ASN A 91 13.08 4.05 -13.46
C ASN A 91 11.86 4.75 -14.07
N LEU A 92 10.93 5.18 -13.22
CA LEU A 92 9.65 5.77 -13.64
C LEU A 92 9.70 7.26 -13.33
N ALA A 93 9.82 8.07 -14.39
CA ALA A 93 9.91 9.52 -14.23
C ALA A 93 8.58 10.15 -13.81
N LEU A 94 8.64 11.29 -13.13
CA LEU A 94 7.47 12.07 -12.75
C LEU A 94 6.56 12.38 -13.96
N HIS A 95 5.24 12.17 -13.81
CA HIS A 95 4.21 12.35 -14.85
C HIS A 95 4.36 11.45 -16.10
N SER A 96 5.25 10.46 -16.11
CA SER A 96 5.35 9.52 -17.21
C SER A 96 4.17 8.54 -17.22
N MET A 97 3.88 8.01 -18.41
CA MET A 97 2.79 7.08 -18.65
C MET A 97 3.35 5.71 -18.99
N HIS A 98 2.94 4.68 -18.25
CA HIS A 98 3.42 3.31 -18.44
C HIS A 98 2.27 2.33 -18.55
N PHE A 99 2.55 1.18 -19.18
CA PHE A 99 1.64 0.06 -19.28
C PHE A 99 2.22 -1.11 -18.49
N LEU A 100 1.68 -1.35 -17.30
CA LEU A 100 2.24 -2.27 -16.31
C LEU A 100 1.25 -3.38 -16.00
N LYS A 101 1.77 -4.49 -15.48
CA LYS A 101 0.94 -5.53 -14.89
C LYS A 101 0.21 -4.94 -13.70
N ARG A 102 -1.07 -5.30 -13.53
CA ARG A 102 -1.89 -4.80 -12.43
C ARG A 102 -1.29 -5.12 -11.06
N THR A 103 -0.77 -6.33 -10.89
CA THR A 103 -0.11 -6.79 -9.64
C THR A 103 1.04 -5.89 -9.21
N ASP A 104 1.86 -5.42 -10.15
CA ASP A 104 2.98 -4.53 -9.83
C ASP A 104 2.50 -3.11 -9.52
N ALA A 105 1.46 -2.64 -10.22
CA ALA A 105 0.98 -1.27 -10.09
C ALA A 105 0.08 -1.03 -8.88
N GLU A 106 -0.69 -2.03 -8.42
CA GLU A 106 -1.67 -1.88 -7.35
C GLU A 106 -1.06 -1.38 -6.04
N GLN A 107 0.12 -1.87 -5.66
CA GLN A 107 0.82 -1.43 -4.45
C GLN A 107 1.18 0.06 -4.49
N TYR A 108 1.59 0.57 -5.66
CA TYR A 108 1.95 1.97 -5.83
C TYR A 108 0.73 2.88 -5.97
N ILE A 109 -0.36 2.38 -6.55
CA ILE A 109 -1.65 3.09 -6.59
C ILE A 109 -2.22 3.24 -5.18
N ALA A 110 -2.19 2.18 -4.38
CA ALA A 110 -2.65 2.18 -2.99
C ALA A 110 -1.90 3.19 -2.10
N ARG A 111 -0.61 3.41 -2.39
CA ARG A 111 0.23 4.42 -1.73
C ARG A 111 0.05 5.84 -2.28
N GLY A 112 -0.75 6.02 -3.34
CA GLY A 112 -0.97 7.32 -3.99
C GLY A 112 0.18 7.79 -4.88
N LEU A 113 1.11 6.89 -5.24
CA LEU A 113 2.27 7.21 -6.05
C LEU A 113 1.99 7.06 -7.56
N MET A 114 0.99 6.26 -7.93
CA MET A 114 0.48 6.13 -9.30
C MET A 114 -1.03 6.34 -9.36
N GLU A 115 -1.50 6.76 -10.54
CA GLU A 115 -2.92 6.85 -10.87
C GLU A 115 -3.25 5.95 -12.08
N GLU A 116 -4.31 5.16 -11.97
CA GLU A 116 -4.85 4.40 -13.11
C GLU A 116 -5.63 5.33 -14.04
N LEU A 117 -5.23 5.39 -15.32
CA LEU A 117 -6.02 6.09 -16.33
C LEU A 117 -7.05 5.13 -16.92
N THR A 118 -8.26 5.16 -16.38
CA THR A 118 -9.43 4.51 -16.99
C THR A 118 -10.01 5.42 -18.07
N GLY A 119 -10.00 4.94 -19.31
CA GLY A 119 -10.66 5.59 -20.46
C GLY A 119 -12.04 5.00 -20.72
#